data_AF-A0A934C193-F1
#
_entry.id   AF-A0A934C193-F1
#
_cell.length_a   1.000
_cell.length_b   1.000
_cell.length_c   1.000
_cell.angle_alpha   90.00
_cell.angle_beta   90.00
_cell.angle_gamma   90.00
#
_symmetry.space_group_name_H-M   'P 1'
#
loop_
_entity.id
_entity.type
_entity.pdbx_description
1 polymer ?
#
loop_
_entity_poly.entity_id
_entity_poly.type
_entity_poly.pdbx_seq_one_letter_code
_entity_poly.pdbx_strand_id
1 'polypeptide(L)'
;MPSPIPVSIHPYFQVRAGQMPAAKALLQEFIARTKTEPGVLYYQFTLGGDVIFCREAYRDADALLAHVGNVGAQVEAMLKISTLVRVEVHGPAAEIAKLQAPLAGLNPAWFVYECGLER
;
A
#
# COMPACT_ATOMS: atom_id res chain seq x y z
N MET A 1 -20.75 11.08 7.56
CA MET A 1 -19.72 10.73 8.57
C MET A 1 -18.67 9.89 7.86
N PRO A 2 -17.36 10.05 8.14
CA PRO A 2 -16.35 9.15 7.59
C PRO A 2 -16.69 7.70 7.97
N SER A 3 -16.40 6.75 7.07
CA SER A 3 -16.56 5.33 7.35
C SER A 3 -15.73 4.96 8.59
N PRO A 4 -16.28 4.24 9.58
CA PRO A 4 -15.50 3.76 10.72
C PRO A 4 -14.47 2.70 10.30
N ILE A 5 -14.65 2.11 9.13
CA ILE A 5 -13.78 1.07 8.58
C ILE A 5 -12.72 1.71 7.66
N PRO A 6 -11.43 1.50 7.94
CA PRO A 6 -10.35 2.04 7.12
C PRO A 6 -10.21 1.31 5.78
N VAL A 7 -9.50 1.95 4.86
CA VAL A 7 -9.00 1.31 3.64
C VAL A 7 -7.59 0.79 3.91
N SER A 8 -7.29 -0.44 3.49
CA SER A 8 -5.91 -0.96 3.53
C SER A 8 -5.48 -1.48 2.18
N ILE A 9 -4.21 -1.33 1.86
CA ILE A 9 -3.59 -1.87 0.65
C ILE A 9 -2.37 -2.70 1.06
N HIS A 10 -2.13 -3.78 0.33
CA HIS A 10 -1.20 -4.83 0.70
C HIS A 10 -0.33 -5.19 -0.50
N PRO A 11 0.69 -4.39 -0.86
CA PRO A 11 1.58 -4.70 -1.95
C PRO A 11 2.68 -5.68 -1.54
N TYR A 12 2.96 -6.64 -2.43
CA TYR A 12 4.00 -7.65 -2.30
C TYR A 12 5.01 -7.48 -3.45
N PHE A 13 6.27 -7.28 -3.10
CA PHE A 13 7.36 -7.08 -4.04
C PHE A 13 8.32 -8.26 -3.96
N GLN A 14 8.45 -9.02 -5.05
CA GLN A 14 9.48 -10.03 -5.24
C GLN A 14 10.78 -9.32 -5.62
N VAL A 15 11.74 -9.22 -4.69
CA VAL A 15 13.01 -8.52 -4.93
C VAL A 15 13.91 -9.37 -5.82
N ARG A 16 14.56 -8.74 -6.81
CA ARG A 16 15.48 -9.45 -7.70
C ARG A 16 16.75 -9.88 -6.96
N ALA A 17 17.39 -10.96 -7.42
CA ALA A 17 18.62 -11.46 -6.83
C ALA A 17 19.68 -10.35 -6.69
N GLY A 18 20.29 -10.24 -5.51
CA GLY A 18 21.30 -9.22 -5.20
C GLY A 18 20.77 -7.81 -4.91
N GLN A 19 19.47 -7.53 -5.10
CA GLN A 19 18.91 -6.18 -4.94
C GLN A 19 18.33 -5.89 -3.55
N MET A 20 18.32 -6.86 -2.64
CA MET A 20 17.78 -6.68 -1.28
C MET A 20 18.39 -5.50 -0.50
N PRO A 21 19.70 -5.21 -0.57
CA PRO A 21 20.27 -4.02 0.07
C PRO A 21 19.68 -2.70 -0.46
N ALA A 22 19.52 -2.58 -1.78
CA ALA A 22 18.91 -1.39 -2.40
C ALA A 22 17.42 -1.28 -2.04
N ALA A 23 16.70 -2.40 -2.04
CA ALA A 23 15.29 -2.42 -1.63
C ALA A 23 15.11 -1.95 -0.18
N LYS A 24 15.96 -2.42 0.75
CA LYS A 24 15.94 -1.99 2.16
C LYS A 24 16.23 -0.50 2.35
N ALA A 25 17.10 0.09 1.51
CA ALA A 25 17.33 1.53 1.53
C ALA A 25 16.08 2.31 1.12
N LEU A 26 15.40 1.88 0.05
CA LEU A 26 14.12 2.48 -0.37
C LEU A 26 13.04 2.40 0.72
N LEU A 27 13.01 1.32 1.52
CA LEU A 27 12.05 1.23 2.63
C LEU A 27 12.17 2.41 3.60
N GLN A 28 13.39 2.86 3.90
CA GLN A 28 13.60 4.01 4.78
C GLN A 28 13.09 5.32 4.14
N GLU A 29 13.24 5.46 2.83
CA GLU A 29 12.70 6.60 2.08
C GLU A 29 11.17 6.60 2.09
N PHE A 30 10.54 5.43 1.89
CA PHE A 30 9.09 5.26 2.03
C PHE A 30 8.62 5.70 3.43
N ILE A 31 9.29 5.26 4.51
CA ILE A 31 8.95 5.67 5.87
C ILE A 31 9.05 7.20 6.04
N ALA A 32 10.13 7.80 5.56
CA ALA A 32 10.34 9.25 5.69
C ALA A 32 9.25 10.08 4.98
N ARG A 33 8.83 9.65 3.79
CA ARG A 33 7.73 10.26 3.03
C ARG A 33 6.39 10.06 3.74
N THR A 34 6.08 8.83 4.12
CA THR A 34 4.78 8.45 4.66
C THR A 34 4.52 9.08 6.03
N LYS A 35 5.57 9.35 6.82
CA LYS A 35 5.46 9.99 8.14
C LYS A 35 4.80 11.38 8.10
N THR A 36 4.77 12.04 6.94
CA THR A 36 4.15 13.37 6.79
C THR A 36 2.65 13.30 6.51
N GLU A 37 2.09 12.10 6.29
CA GLU A 37 0.72 11.90 5.84
C GLU A 37 -0.25 11.76 7.02
N PRO A 38 -1.18 12.71 7.23
CA PRO A 38 -2.10 12.67 8.39
C PRO A 38 -3.19 11.59 8.26
N GLY A 39 -3.27 10.90 7.12
CA GLY A 39 -4.28 9.88 6.84
C GLY A 39 -3.84 8.45 7.07
N VAL A 40 -2.55 8.24 7.35
CA VAL A 40 -1.97 6.91 7.59
C VAL A 40 -2.28 6.46 9.01
N LEU A 41 -2.84 5.26 9.15
CA LEU A 41 -3.12 4.63 10.44
C LEU A 41 -1.97 3.72 10.87
N TYR A 42 -1.42 2.97 9.92
CA TYR A 42 -0.20 2.20 10.08
C TYR A 42 0.48 2.03 8.72
N TYR A 43 1.81 1.88 8.74
CA TYR A 43 2.62 1.69 7.54
C TYR A 43 3.90 0.92 7.89
N GLN A 44 3.98 -0.34 7.47
CA GLN A 44 4.98 -1.28 7.97
C GLN A 44 5.44 -2.23 6.87
N PHE A 45 6.75 -2.46 6.80
CA PHE A 45 7.32 -3.49 5.93
C PHE A 45 7.73 -4.72 6.72
N THR A 46 7.45 -5.90 6.16
CA THR A 46 7.93 -7.19 6.64
C THR A 46 8.53 -7.99 5.50
N LEU A 47 9.42 -8.94 5.81
CA LEU A 47 10.16 -9.72 4.81
C LEU A 47 9.88 -11.21 5.00
N GLY A 48 9.54 -11.88 3.90
CA GLY A 48 9.48 -13.34 3.81
C GLY A 48 10.47 -13.81 2.75
N GLY A 49 11.71 -14.12 3.16
CA GLY A 49 12.79 -14.40 2.22
C GLY A 49 13.14 -13.18 1.38
N ASP A 50 12.95 -13.28 0.06
CA ASP A 50 13.16 -12.22 -0.92
C ASP A 50 11.87 -11.46 -1.30
N VAL A 51 10.75 -11.73 -0.63
CA VAL A 51 9.51 -10.96 -0.75
C VAL A 51 9.45 -9.89 0.33
N ILE A 52 9.24 -8.64 -0.09
CA ILE A 52 8.87 -7.53 0.79
C ILE A 52 7.35 -7.37 0.75
N PHE A 53 6.72 -7.33 1.92
CA PHE A 53 5.30 -7.05 2.09
C PHE A 53 5.14 -5.71 2.82
N CYS A 54 4.39 -4.77 2.22
CA CYS A 54 3.93 -3.59 2.94
C CYS A 54 2.51 -3.84 3.46
N ARG A 55 2.32 -3.66 4.76
CA ARG A 55 1.00 -3.59 5.38
C ARG A 55 0.73 -2.13 5.73
N GLU A 56 -0.22 -1.55 5.02
CA GLU A 56 -0.56 -0.13 5.16
C GLU A 56 -2.07 0.09 5.19
N ALA A 57 -2.52 1.04 6.01
CA ALA A 57 -3.92 1.43 6.08
C ALA A 57 -4.09 2.92 6.28
N TYR A 58 -5.21 3.40 5.75
CA TYR A 58 -5.59 4.78 5.64
C TYR A 58 -7.00 4.95 6.16
N ARG A 59 -7.28 6.13 6.73
CA ARG A 59 -8.61 6.47 7.24
C ARG A 59 -9.72 6.38 6.18
N ASP A 60 -9.39 6.59 4.90
CA ASP A 60 -10.30 6.62 3.76
C ASP A 60 -9.53 6.43 2.44
N ALA A 61 -10.24 6.30 1.31
CA ALA A 61 -9.68 6.18 -0.03
C ALA A 61 -8.89 7.42 -0.45
N ASP A 62 -9.33 8.62 -0.05
CA ASP A 62 -8.66 9.87 -0.42
C ASP A 62 -7.27 9.96 0.22
N ALA A 63 -7.13 9.50 1.46
CA ALA A 63 -5.85 9.35 2.14
C ALA A 63 -4.94 8.31 1.44
N LEU A 64 -5.48 7.19 0.97
CA LEU A 64 -4.72 6.23 0.17
C LEU A 64 -4.26 6.84 -1.17
N LEU A 65 -5.13 7.57 -1.88
CA LEU A 65 -4.74 8.23 -3.14
C LEU A 65 -3.67 9.30 -2.92
N ALA A 66 -3.77 10.07 -1.83
CA ALA A 66 -2.74 11.01 -1.43
C ALA A 66 -1.40 10.31 -1.17
N HIS A 67 -1.42 9.15 -0.52
CA HIS A 67 -0.23 8.32 -0.32
C HIS A 67 0.40 7.90 -1.64
N VAL A 68 -0.38 7.30 -2.54
CA VAL A 68 0.09 6.85 -3.86
C VAL A 68 0.76 8.00 -4.63
N GLY A 69 0.20 9.21 -4.55
CA GLY A 69 0.84 10.41 -5.10
C GLY A 69 2.14 10.82 -4.41
N ASN A 70 2.20 10.73 -3.07
CA ASN A 70 3.36 11.13 -2.27
C ASN A 70 4.57 10.21 -2.45
N VAL A 71 4.35 8.90 -2.62
CA VAL A 71 5.41 7.88 -2.73
C VAL A 71 5.65 7.35 -4.15
N GLY A 72 5.04 7.95 -5.18
CA GLY A 72 5.11 7.46 -6.56
C GLY A 72 6.55 7.25 -7.06
N ALA A 73 7.46 8.18 -6.76
CA ALA A 73 8.87 8.05 -7.16
C ALA A 73 9.58 6.85 -6.49
N GLN A 74 9.25 6.55 -5.23
CA GLN A 74 9.80 5.39 -4.51
C GLN A 74 9.22 4.09 -5.04
N VAL A 75 7.94 4.07 -5.43
CA VAL A 75 7.31 2.93 -6.11
C VAL A 75 8.00 2.65 -7.44
N GLU A 76 8.21 3.67 -8.27
CA GLU A 76 8.94 3.52 -9.53
C GLU A 76 10.37 2.98 -9.33
N ALA A 77 11.07 3.46 -8.30
CA ALA A 77 12.40 2.96 -7.96
C ALA A 77 12.36 1.50 -7.50
N MET A 78 11.38 1.13 -6.65
CA MET A 78 11.20 -0.25 -6.16
C MET A 78 10.91 -1.21 -7.33
N LEU A 79 10.09 -0.81 -8.29
CA LEU A 79 9.73 -1.63 -9.46
C LEU A 79 10.92 -1.87 -10.42
N LYS A 80 11.97 -1.05 -10.38
CA LYS A 80 13.21 -1.31 -11.16
C LYS A 80 14.02 -2.47 -10.60
N ILE A 81 13.91 -2.74 -9.30
CA ILE A 81 14.73 -3.74 -8.59
C ILE A 81 13.91 -4.92 -8.04
N SER A 82 12.60 -4.91 -8.24
CA SER A 82 11.67 -5.95 -7.82
C SER A 82 10.61 -6.20 -8.89
N THR A 83 9.65 -7.07 -8.58
CA THR A 83 8.41 -7.25 -9.34
C THR A 83 7.25 -7.18 -8.36
N LEU A 84 6.24 -6.37 -8.66
CA LEU A 84 5.00 -6.35 -7.90
C LEU A 84 4.21 -7.62 -8.23
N VAL A 85 4.18 -8.57 -7.29
CA VAL A 85 3.58 -9.91 -7.52
C VAL A 85 2.15 -10.01 -7.03
N ARG A 86 1.73 -9.11 -6.12
CA ARG A 86 0.37 -9.04 -5.60
C ARG A 86 0.10 -7.66 -5.04
N VAL A 87 -1.11 -7.16 -5.25
CA VAL A 87 -1.69 -6.03 -4.54
C VAL A 87 -3.09 -6.43 -4.13
N GLU A 88 -3.42 -6.27 -2.87
CA GLU A 88 -4.80 -6.35 -2.40
C GLU A 88 -5.23 -4.98 -1.90
N VAL A 89 -6.49 -4.61 -2.12
CA VAL A 89 -7.12 -3.44 -1.52
C VAL A 89 -8.37 -3.90 -0.79
N HIS A 90 -8.46 -3.56 0.49
CA HIS A 90 -9.56 -3.92 1.38
C HIS A 90 -10.24 -2.67 1.90
N GLY A 91 -11.57 -2.66 1.94
CA GLY A 91 -12.32 -1.54 2.52
C GLY A 91 -13.80 -1.57 2.16
N PRO A 92 -14.57 -0.56 2.60
CA PRO A 92 -15.98 -0.43 2.24
C PRO A 92 -16.18 -0.32 0.72
N ALA A 93 -17.31 -0.84 0.21
CA ALA A 93 -17.63 -0.80 -1.22
C ALA A 93 -17.55 0.61 -1.82
N ALA A 94 -18.07 1.61 -1.10
CA ALA A 94 -18.06 3.01 -1.55
C ALA A 94 -16.64 3.60 -1.66
N GLU A 95 -15.73 3.17 -0.79
CA GLU A 95 -14.33 3.61 -0.82
C GLU A 95 -13.55 2.87 -1.91
N ILE A 96 -13.78 1.55 -2.09
CA ILE A 96 -13.19 0.77 -3.18
C ILE A 96 -13.56 1.33 -4.55
N ALA A 97 -14.82 1.73 -4.74
CA ALA A 97 -15.26 2.31 -6.01
C ALA A 97 -14.43 3.54 -6.45
N LYS A 98 -13.97 4.35 -5.49
CA LYS A 98 -13.10 5.52 -5.75
C LYS A 98 -11.70 5.12 -6.23
N LEU A 99 -11.24 3.92 -5.85
CA LEU A 99 -9.87 3.44 -6.05
C LEU A 99 -9.70 2.60 -7.32
N GLN A 100 -10.79 2.02 -7.84
CA GLN A 100 -10.72 1.10 -8.97
C GLN A 100 -10.06 1.70 -10.22
N ALA A 101 -10.50 2.88 -10.65
CA ALA A 101 -9.91 3.53 -11.81
C ALA A 101 -8.48 4.04 -11.55
N PRO A 102 -8.20 4.77 -10.45
CA PRO A 102 -6.84 5.27 -10.18
C PRO A 102 -5.79 4.17 -9.99
N LEU A 103 -6.15 3.02 -9.40
CA LEU A 103 -5.21 1.95 -9.12
C LEU A 103 -5.24 0.81 -10.14
N ALA A 104 -6.02 0.92 -11.24
CA ALA A 104 -6.16 -0.13 -12.24
C ALA A 104 -4.81 -0.62 -12.79
N GLY A 105 -3.83 0.28 -12.94
CA GLY A 105 -2.48 -0.06 -13.42
C GLY A 105 -1.68 -1.00 -12.50
N LEU A 106 -2.08 -1.13 -11.23
CA LEU A 106 -1.47 -2.05 -10.27
C LEU A 106 -2.14 -3.43 -10.25
N ASN A 107 -3.22 -3.61 -11.02
CA ASN A 107 -4.08 -4.79 -11.04
C ASN A 107 -4.43 -5.36 -9.63
N PRO A 108 -5.05 -4.55 -8.73
CA PRO A 108 -5.33 -5.00 -7.37
C PRO A 108 -6.43 -6.08 -7.33
N ALA A 109 -6.31 -7.00 -6.38
CA ALA A 109 -7.43 -7.78 -5.91
C ALA A 109 -8.28 -6.94 -4.95
N TRP A 110 -9.58 -6.83 -5.21
CA TRP A 110 -10.51 -6.00 -4.45
C TRP A 110 -11.28 -6.83 -3.43
N PHE A 111 -11.20 -6.44 -2.15
CA PHE A 111 -11.87 -7.12 -1.04
C PHE A 111 -12.83 -6.15 -0.35
N VAL A 112 -14.12 -6.31 -0.62
CA VAL A 112 -15.16 -5.48 -0.01
C VAL A 112 -15.38 -5.93 1.44
N TYR A 113 -15.35 -4.98 2.36
CA TYR A 113 -15.71 -5.21 3.76
C TYR A 113 -17.20 -5.57 3.88
N GLU A 114 -17.48 -6.70 4.52
CA GLU A 114 -18.84 -7.16 4.82
C GLU A 114 -19.18 -7.01 6.31
N CYS A 115 -18.28 -7.42 7.22
CA CYS A 115 -18.50 -7.35 8.66
C CYS A 115 -17.19 -7.42 9.46
N GLY A 116 -17.23 -7.00 10.73
CA GLY A 116 -16.08 -6.95 11.63
C GLY A 116 -16.50 -6.60 13.06
N LEU A 117 -15.57 -6.75 14.00
CA LEU A 117 -15.81 -6.38 15.40
C LEU A 117 -15.75 -4.85 15.55
N GLU A 118 -16.84 -4.26 16.05
CA GLU A 118 -16.86 -2.89 16.54
C GLU A 118 -16.37 -2.88 18.00
N ARG A 119 -15.52 -1.90 18.36
CA ARG A 119 -14.94 -1.76 19.70
C ARG A 119 -15.26 -0.42 20.31
#